data_AF-A0A6N3I1X5-F1
#
_entry.id   AF-A0A6N3I1X5-F1
#
_cell.length_a   1.000
_cell.length_b   1.000
_cell.length_c   1.000
_cell.angle_alpha   90.00
_cell.angle_beta   90.00
_cell.angle_gamma   90.00
#
_symmetry.space_group_name_H-M   'P 1'
#
loop_
_entity.id
_entity.type
_entity.pdbx_description
1 polymer ?
#
loop_
_entity_poly.entity_id
_entity_poly.type
_entity_poly.pdbx_seq_one_letter_code
_entity_poly.pdbx_strand_id
1 'polypeptide(L)'
;MAVAEEIKKILENKISMREVRYIGRTCFGKIDENLRGKIELTKGPLENRFSRIQISVLERTNGLVDQMTFLISDVTGLKQDMDHDKLVYPALSPMKTGAVGIAI
;
A
#
# COMPACT_ATOMS: atom_id res chain seq x y z
N MET A 1 2.13 -5.03 -15.59
CA MET A 1 1.02 -4.61 -14.71
C MET A 1 1.44 -3.39 -13.93
N ALA A 2 0.65 -2.33 -13.96
CA ALA A 2 0.97 -1.10 -13.25
C ALA A 2 0.72 -1.27 -11.74
N VAL A 3 1.55 -0.67 -10.88
CA VAL A 3 1.40 -0.74 -9.41
C VAL A 3 0.01 -0.28 -8.95
N ALA A 4 -0.57 0.69 -9.66
CA ALA A 4 -1.91 1.21 -9.38
C ALA A 4 -3.03 0.18 -9.61
N GLU A 5 -2.85 -0.76 -10.54
CA GLU A 5 -3.84 -1.82 -10.79
C GLU A 5 -3.81 -2.88 -9.70
N GLU A 6 -2.63 -3.23 -9.19
CA GLU A 6 -2.49 -4.22 -8.11
C GLU A 6 -3.02 -3.66 -6.79
N ILE A 7 -2.68 -2.42 -6.42
CA ILE A 7 -3.23 -1.80 -5.21
C ILE A 7 -4.75 -1.66 -5.29
N LYS A 8 -5.28 -1.36 -6.48
CA LYS A 8 -6.72 -1.36 -6.72
C LYS A 8 -7.33 -2.74 -6.45
N LYS A 9 -6.79 -3.82 -7.01
CA LYS A 9 -7.32 -5.19 -6.75
C LYS A 9 -7.34 -5.57 -5.27
N ILE A 10 -6.36 -5.12 -4.50
CA ILE A 10 -6.27 -5.44 -3.06
C ILE A 10 -7.35 -4.70 -2.27
N LEU A 11 -7.56 -3.43 -2.58
CA LEU A 11 -8.37 -2.51 -1.76
C LEU A 11 -9.79 -2.30 -2.28
N GLU A 12 -10.04 -2.54 -3.57
CA GLU A 12 -11.34 -2.33 -4.20
C GLU A 12 -12.41 -3.16 -3.47
N ASN A 13 -13.50 -2.49 -3.10
CA ASN A 13 -14.60 -3.02 -2.29
C ASN A 13 -14.23 -3.47 -0.87
N LYS A 14 -13.03 -3.17 -0.37
CA LYS A 14 -12.58 -3.50 1.00
C LYS A 14 -12.33 -2.29 1.90
N ILE A 15 -12.48 -1.08 1.36
CA ILE A 15 -12.22 0.18 2.07
C ILE A 15 -13.48 1.03 2.12
N SER A 16 -13.72 1.65 3.28
CA SER A 16 -14.83 2.58 3.48
C SER A 16 -14.36 4.02 3.24
N MET A 17 -14.00 4.33 1.99
CA MET A 17 -13.66 5.68 1.54
C MET A 17 -14.48 6.05 0.30
N ARG A 18 -14.81 7.33 0.15
CA ARG A 18 -15.51 7.91 -1.01
C ARG A 18 -14.52 8.57 -1.96
N GLU A 19 -14.91 8.72 -3.23
CA GLU A 19 -14.10 9.40 -4.26
C GLU A 19 -12.66 8.84 -4.35
N VAL A 20 -12.55 7.51 -4.25
CA VAL A 20 -11.26 6.84 -4.18
C VAL A 20 -10.49 6.98 -5.49
N ARG A 21 -9.21 7.34 -5.39
CA ARG A 21 -8.27 7.38 -6.51
C ARG A 21 -7.03 6.55 -6.21
N TYR A 22 -6.59 5.82 -7.23
CA TYR A 22 -5.39 4.98 -7.20
C TYR A 22 -4.33 5.63 -8.09
N ILE A 23 -3.18 5.96 -7.52
CA ILE A 23 -2.07 6.60 -8.23
C ILE A 23 -0.78 5.92 -7.80
N GLY A 24 -0.11 5.25 -8.73
CA GLY A 24 1.12 4.52 -8.45
C GLY A 24 0.95 3.50 -7.33
N ARG A 25 1.60 3.73 -6.19
CA ARG A 25 1.57 2.87 -4.99
C ARG A 25 0.64 3.37 -3.88
N THR A 26 -0.22 4.33 -4.19
CA THR A 26 -1.03 5.06 -3.23
C THR A 26 -2.50 4.99 -3.62
N CYS A 27 -3.35 4.76 -2.63
CA CYS A 27 -4.80 4.92 -2.67
C CYS A 27 -5.17 6.09 -1.76
N PHE A 28 -5.99 7.02 -2.22
CA PHE A 28 -6.52 8.08 -1.35
C PHE A 28 -8.00 8.31 -1.61
N GLY A 29 -8.72 8.77 -0.59
CA GLY A 29 -10.14 9.06 -0.68
C GLY A 29 -10.64 9.86 0.51
N LYS A 30 -11.91 10.25 0.47
CA LYS A 30 -12.59 10.92 1.57
C LYS A 30 -13.08 9.91 2.60
N ILE A 31 -12.77 10.15 3.87
CA ILE A 31 -13.41 9.47 5.00
C ILE A 31 -14.70 10.24 5.31
N ASP A 32 -14.57 11.53 5.59
CA ASP A 32 -15.66 12.48 5.75
C ASP A 32 -15.42 13.80 4.97
N GLU A 33 -16.14 14.86 5.30
CA GLU A 33 -15.97 16.18 4.65
C GLU A 33 -14.58 16.79 4.91
N ASN A 34 -14.03 16.54 6.11
CA ASN A 34 -12.81 17.12 6.65
C ASN A 34 -11.65 16.13 6.75
N LEU A 35 -11.88 14.83 6.60
CA LEU A 35 -10.87 13.79 6.71
C LEU A 35 -10.67 13.04 5.40
N ARG A 36 -9.41 12.80 5.08
CA ARG A 36 -8.96 12.05 3.91
C ARG A 36 -8.12 10.89 4.37
N GLY A 37 -8.41 9.71 3.85
CA GLY A 37 -7.57 8.54 4.06
C GLY A 37 -6.54 8.45 2.95
N LYS A 38 -5.32 8.06 3.33
CA LYS A 38 -4.23 7.72 2.42
C LYS A 38 -3.70 6.35 2.81
N ILE A 39 -3.62 5.44 1.85
CA ILE A 39 -3.06 4.09 2.02
C ILE A 39 -1.91 3.96 1.02
N GLU A 40 -0.72 3.61 1.50
CA GLU A 40 0.49 3.54 0.70
C GLU A 40 1.22 2.23 0.90
N LEU A 41 1.67 1.63 -0.20
CA LEU A 41 2.64 0.55 -0.15
C LEU A 41 4.03 1.15 0.03
N THR A 42 4.71 0.79 1.12
CA THR A 42 6.05 1.28 1.47
C THR A 42 7.05 0.13 1.54
N LYS A 43 8.34 0.48 1.38
CA LYS A 43 9.45 -0.46 1.49
C LYS A 43 10.07 -0.33 2.87
N GLY A 44 10.55 -1.43 3.44
CA GLY A 44 11.47 -1.38 4.57
C GLY A 44 12.82 -0.76 4.19
N PRO A 45 13.64 -0.33 5.17
CA PRO A 45 14.92 0.34 4.93
C PRO A 45 15.90 -0.45 4.04
N LEU A 46 15.85 -1.78 4.09
CA LEU A 46 16.74 -2.70 3.39
C LEU A 46 16.00 -3.58 2.36
N GLU A 47 14.73 -3.28 2.07
CA GLU A 47 13.92 -4.16 1.23
C GLU A 47 13.74 -3.61 -0.18
N ASN A 48 14.02 -4.46 -1.17
CA ASN A 48 13.81 -4.11 -2.58
C ASN A 48 12.33 -4.16 -3.00
N ARG A 49 11.45 -4.72 -2.16
CA ARG A 49 10.03 -4.93 -2.43
C ARG A 49 9.16 -4.17 -1.44
N PHE A 50 7.91 -3.92 -1.82
CA PHE A 50 6.91 -3.42 -0.88
C PHE A 50 6.59 -4.52 0.13
N SER A 51 6.70 -4.17 1.40
CA SER A 51 6.49 -5.09 2.52
C SER A 51 5.57 -4.49 3.57
N ARG A 52 5.22 -3.21 3.43
CA ARG A 52 4.48 -2.43 4.42
C ARG A 52 3.30 -1.72 3.80
N ILE A 53 2.26 -1.56 4.61
CA ILE A 53 1.10 -0.71 4.33
C ILE A 53 1.13 0.42 5.35
N GLN A 54 1.28 1.65 4.88
CA GLN A 54 1.13 2.84 5.70
C GLN A 54 -0.25 3.43 5.45
N ILE A 55 -1.01 3.64 6.52
CA ILE A 55 -2.35 4.21 6.53
C ILE A 55 -2.25 5.53 7.26
N SER A 56 -2.81 6.58 6.67
CA SER A 56 -2.79 7.93 7.24
C SER A 56 -4.18 8.56 7.15
N VAL A 57 -4.56 9.27 8.20
CA VAL A 57 -5.72 10.15 8.24
C VAL A 57 -5.23 11.58 8.16
N LEU A 58 -5.74 12.33 7.19
CA LEU A 58 -5.33 13.70 6.87
C LEU A 58 -6.53 14.65 6.99
N GLU A 59 -6.36 15.75 7.70
CA GLU A 59 -7.23 16.92 7.65
C GLU A 59 -6.66 17.91 6.61
N ARG A 60 -7.52 18.63 5.87
CA ARG A 60 -7.09 19.49 4.74
C ARG A 60 -6.15 20.59 5.17
N THR A 61 -6.42 21.18 6.33
CA THR A 61 -5.78 22.40 6.79
C THR A 61 -4.61 22.07 7.69
N ASN A 62 -4.82 21.17 8.64
CA ASN A 62 -3.88 20.83 9.70
C ASN A 62 -2.98 19.65 9.34
N GLY A 63 -3.25 18.95 8.24
CA GLY A 63 -2.39 17.88 7.75
C GLY A 63 -2.61 16.56 8.48
N LEU A 64 -1.52 15.89 8.87
CA LEU A 64 -1.58 14.54 9.44
C LEU A 64 -2.28 14.52 10.80
N VAL A 65 -3.37 13.77 10.89
CA VAL A 65 -4.11 13.55 12.12
C VAL A 65 -3.63 12.28 12.81
N ASP A 66 -3.48 11.20 12.04
CA ASP A 66 -3.03 9.91 12.56
C ASP A 66 -2.32 9.09 11.47
N GLN A 67 -1.42 8.19 11.89
CA GLN A 67 -0.69 7.30 11.01
C GLN A 67 -0.38 5.95 11.67
N MET A 68 -0.67 4.88 10.95
CA MET A 68 -0.26 3.53 11.32
C MET A 68 0.46 2.84 10.17
N THR A 69 1.47 2.03 10.51
CA THR A 69 2.22 1.25 9.53
C THR A 69 2.23 -0.21 9.96
N PHE A 70 1.78 -1.09 9.06
CA PHE A 70 1.75 -2.54 9.27
C PHE A 70 2.68 -3.22 8.28
N LEU A 71 3.25 -4.36 8.64
CA LEU A 71 3.76 -5.28 7.62
C LEU A 71 2.57 -5.87 6.87
N ILE A 72 2.71 -6.08 5.57
CA ILE A 72 1.69 -6.76 4.76
C ILE A 72 1.40 -8.16 5.34
N SER A 73 2.43 -8.86 5.83
CA SER A 73 2.31 -10.17 6.49
C SER A 73 1.44 -10.15 7.74
N ASP A 74 1.48 -9.06 8.52
CA ASP A 74 0.72 -8.98 9.77
C ASP A 74 -0.78 -8.87 9.49
N VAL A 75 -1.15 -8.28 8.34
CA VAL A 75 -2.55 -8.06 7.93
C VAL A 75 -3.09 -9.23 7.11
N THR A 76 -2.25 -9.85 6.28
CA THR A 76 -2.68 -10.86 5.29
C THR A 76 -2.28 -12.29 5.67
N GLY A 77 -1.53 -12.47 6.76
CA GLY A 77 -0.90 -13.72 7.13
C GLY A 77 0.38 -13.99 6.31
N LEU A 78 1.11 -15.04 6.69
CA LEU A 78 2.25 -15.54 5.92
C LEU A 78 1.76 -16.68 5.02
N LYS A 79 2.11 -16.68 3.73
CA LYS A 79 1.92 -17.87 2.90
C LYS A 79 3.10 -18.80 3.15
N GLN A 80 2.83 -19.98 3.70
CA GLN A 80 3.77 -21.09 3.63
C GLN A 80 3.79 -21.58 2.19
N ASP A 81 4.94 -21.48 1.53
CA ASP A 81 5.17 -22.18 0.28
C ASP A 81 5.48 -23.65 0.62
N MET A 82 4.99 -24.61 -0.19
CA MET A 82 5.19 -26.05 0.06
C MET A 82 6.61 -26.53 -0.27
N ASP A 83 7.54 -25.62 -0.55
CA ASP A 83 8.97 -25.91 -0.56
C ASP A 83 9.55 -25.54 0.81
N HIS A 84 9.89 -26.58 1.58
CA HIS A 84 10.23 -26.51 2.99
C HIS A 84 11.35 -25.48 3.22
N ASP A 85 11.11 -24.58 4.18
CA ASP A 85 12.07 -23.61 4.74
C ASP A 85 12.18 -22.22 4.06
N LYS A 86 11.07 -21.71 3.51
CA LYS A 86 10.96 -20.27 3.18
C LYS A 86 9.63 -19.65 3.61
N LEU A 87 9.70 -18.73 4.56
CA LEU A 87 8.63 -17.77 4.85
C LEU A 87 8.48 -16.82 3.65
N VAL A 88 7.50 -17.08 2.80
CA VAL A 88 7.17 -16.21 1.66
C VAL A 88 6.11 -15.22 2.12
N TYR A 89 6.51 -13.95 2.28
CA TYR A 89 5.55 -12.85 2.36
C TYR A 89 4.55 -13.01 1.22
N PRO A 90 3.23 -12.87 1.45
CA PRO A 90 2.26 -12.87 0.35
C PRO A 90 2.66 -11.72 -0.57
N ALA A 91 3.40 -12.08 -1.60
CA ALA A 91 3.92 -11.14 -2.54
C ALA A 91 2.69 -10.61 -3.26
N LEU A 92 2.44 -9.32 -3.12
CA LEU A 92 1.89 -8.57 -4.23
C LEU A 92 2.81 -8.94 -5.39
N SER A 93 2.29 -9.71 -6.35
CA SER A 93 2.99 -10.41 -7.43
C SER A 93 4.32 -9.73 -7.77
N PRO A 94 5.48 -10.41 -7.88
CA PRO A 94 6.80 -9.77 -7.90
C PRO A 94 6.83 -8.58 -8.85
N MET A 95 6.57 -7.39 -8.32
CA MET A 95 6.40 -6.21 -9.15
C MET A 95 7.80 -5.80 -9.55
N LYS A 96 8.15 -6.03 -10.82
CA LYS A 96 9.34 -5.45 -11.41
C LYS A 96 9.27 -3.95 -11.14
N THR A 97 10.21 -3.47 -10.33
CA THR A 97 10.41 -2.04 -10.11
C THR A 97 10.72 -1.46 -11.48
N GLY A 98 9.74 -0.82 -12.11
CA GLY A 98 9.99 0.03 -13.26
C GLY A 98 10.86 1.17 -12.74
N ALA A 99 12.14 1.17 -13.12
CA ALA A 99 13.00 2.31 -12.93
C ALA A 99 12.35 3.50 -13.64
N VAL A 100 11.76 4.42 -12.89
CA VAL A 100 11.52 5.77 -13.38
C VAL A 100 12.88 6.44 -13.31
N GLY A 101 13.62 6.34 -14.42
CA GLY A 101 14.76 7.21 -14.65
C GLY A 101 14.24 8.64 -14.67
N ILE A 102 14.62 9.42 -13.66
CA ILE A 102 14.60 10.87 -13.76
C ILE A 102 15.74 11.18 -14.72
N ALA A 103 15.40 11.46 -15.98
CA ALA A 103 16.29 12.21 -16.85
C ALA A 103 16.28 13.65 -16.34
N ILE A 104 17.45 14.11 -15.89
CA ILE A 104 17.74 15.52 -15.63
C ILE A 104 18.08 16.17 -16.96
#